data_AF-A0A2P5LI74-F1
#
_entry.id   AF-A0A2P5LI74-F1
#
_cell.length_a   1.000
_cell.length_b   1.000
_cell.length_c   1.000
_cell.angle_alpha   90.00
_cell.angle_beta   90.00
_cell.angle_gamma   90.00
#
_symmetry.space_group_name_H-M   'P 1'
#
loop_
_entity.id
_entity.type
_entity.pdbx_description
1 polymer ?
#
loop_
_entity_poly.entity_id
_entity_poly.type
_entity_poly.pdbx_seq_one_letter_code
_entity_poly.pdbx_strand_id
1 'polypeptide(L)'
;MANKSDFTADEWKKLLESPLLAGFAVSAGDPSGFIGTLQEGFASAKALATAKSDPNADALIKAVVEDLLTADGRAAARDGVKGVVDGAKVDEFK
;
A
#
# COMPACT_ATOMS: atom_id res chain seq x y z
N MET A 1 19.72 -1.25 8.84
CA MET A 1 18.29 -0.99 8.54
C MET A 1 17.95 -1.81 7.32
N ALA A 2 16.75 -2.40 7.27
CA ALA A 2 16.34 -3.22 6.13
C ALA A 2 16.19 -2.36 4.87
N ASN A 3 16.37 -2.96 3.71
CA ASN A 3 16.24 -2.32 2.41
C ASN A 3 15.71 -3.34 1.38
N LYS A 4 15.46 -2.90 0.14
CA LYS A 4 14.86 -3.73 -0.91
C LYS A 4 15.63 -5.04 -1.19
N SER A 5 16.96 -5.05 -1.06
CA SER A 5 17.77 -6.25 -1.28
C SER A 5 17.55 -7.34 -0.24
N ASP A 6 16.96 -7.00 0.91
CA ASP A 6 16.73 -7.93 2.02
C ASP A 6 15.45 -8.76 1.82
N PHE A 7 14.73 -8.53 0.72
CA PHE A 7 13.47 -9.20 0.39
C PHE A 7 13.55 -9.89 -0.97
N THR A 8 12.93 -11.05 -1.07
CA THR A 8 12.67 -11.68 -2.37
C THR A 8 11.63 -10.88 -3.16
N ALA A 9 11.52 -11.14 -4.47
CA ALA A 9 10.55 -10.47 -5.32
C ALA A 9 9.10 -10.66 -4.84
N ASP A 10 8.77 -11.82 -4.28
CA ASP A 10 7.42 -12.11 -3.80
C ASP A 10 7.13 -11.47 -2.43
N GLU A 11 8.12 -11.43 -1.53
CA GLU A 11 8.01 -10.65 -0.29
C GLU A 11 7.89 -9.15 -0.57
N TRP A 12 8.61 -8.67 -1.58
CA TRP A 12 8.54 -7.26 -1.99
C TRP A 12 7.15 -6.88 -2.51
N LYS A 13 6.49 -7.75 -3.30
CA LYS A 13 5.09 -7.53 -3.71
C LYS A 13 4.16 -7.40 -2.51
N LYS A 14 4.32 -8.25 -1.49
CA LYS A 14 3.55 -8.16 -0.24
C LYS A 14 3.81 -6.86 0.52
N LEU A 15 5.05 -6.36 0.51
CA LEU A 15 5.36 -5.05 1.08
C LEU A 15 4.70 -3.91 0.30
N LEU A 16 4.61 -4.01 -1.03
CA LEU A 16 3.98 -2.98 -1.87
C LEU A 16 2.45 -2.93 -1.72
N GLU A 17 1.77 -4.07 -1.55
CA GLU A 17 0.31 -4.10 -1.34
C GLU A 17 -0.09 -3.64 0.08
N SER A 18 0.79 -3.81 1.07
CA SER A 18 0.48 -3.60 2.50
C SER A 18 -0.07 -2.21 2.83
N PRO A 19 0.52 -1.08 2.36
CA PRO A 19 -0.02 0.25 2.64
C PRO A 19 -1.42 0.45 2.03
N LEU A 20 -1.66 -0.09 0.83
CA LEU A 20 -2.95 0.02 0.17
C LEU A 20 -4.01 -0.84 0.87
N LEU A 21 -3.63 -2.04 1.31
CA LEU A 21 -4.51 -2.93 2.07
C LEU A 21 -4.89 -2.32 3.43
N ALA A 22 -3.92 -1.71 4.12
CA ALA A 22 -4.16 -0.99 5.36
C ALA A 22 -5.12 0.19 5.15
N GLY A 23 -4.92 0.97 4.08
CA GLY A 23 -5.85 2.03 3.68
C GLY A 23 -7.26 1.50 3.43
N PHE A 24 -7.38 0.42 2.65
CA PHE A 24 -8.66 -0.24 2.39
C PHE A 24 -9.37 -0.72 3.66
N ALA A 25 -8.64 -1.32 4.61
CA ALA A 25 -9.21 -1.78 5.87
C ALA A 25 -9.72 -0.61 6.73
N VAL A 26 -9.00 0.51 6.75
CA VAL A 26 -9.45 1.75 7.42
C VAL A 26 -10.72 2.28 6.75
N SER A 27 -10.73 2.40 5.41
CA SER A 27 -11.91 2.85 4.65
C SER A 27 -13.13 1.96 4.85
N ALA A 28 -12.94 0.63 4.92
CA ALA A 28 -14.01 -0.33 5.11
C ALA A 28 -14.61 -0.29 6.53
N GLY A 29 -13.82 0.15 7.51
CA GLY A 29 -14.26 0.31 8.90
C GLY A 29 -14.97 1.64 9.19
N ASP A 30 -14.90 2.61 8.27
CA ASP A 30 -15.42 3.97 8.47
C ASP A 30 -16.68 4.25 7.63
N PRO A 31 -17.83 4.64 8.23
CA PRO A 31 -19.06 4.98 7.49
C PRO A 31 -18.98 6.29 6.66
N SER A 32 -17.80 6.91 6.50
CA SER A 32 -17.57 8.25 5.92
C SER A 32 -17.96 8.44 4.44
N GLY A 33 -18.33 7.40 3.70
CA GLY A 33 -18.79 7.50 2.31
C GLY A 33 -17.74 8.07 1.32
N PHE A 34 -18.19 8.57 0.15
CA PHE A 34 -17.32 8.99 -0.96
C PHE A 34 -16.37 10.17 -0.66
N ILE A 35 -16.74 11.06 0.28
CA ILE A 35 -15.86 12.17 0.69
C ILE A 35 -14.73 11.68 1.61
N GLY A 36 -15.02 10.69 2.47
CA GLY A 36 -14.00 10.03 3.29
C GLY A 36 -12.93 9.36 2.43
N THR A 37 -13.33 8.59 1.42
CA THR A 37 -12.37 7.92 0.52
C THR A 37 -11.51 8.89 -0.29
N LEU A 38 -12.04 10.07 -0.65
CA LEU A 38 -11.23 11.14 -1.25
C LEU A 38 -10.21 11.71 -0.25
N GLN A 39 -10.61 11.97 1.00
CA GLN A 39 -9.70 12.45 2.04
C GLN A 39 -8.59 11.43 2.35
N GLU A 40 -8.93 10.15 2.39
CA GLU A 40 -7.98 9.05 2.55
C GLU A 40 -6.99 8.95 1.39
N GLY A 41 -7.46 9.20 0.15
CA GLY A 41 -6.60 9.33 -1.02
C GLY A 41 -5.59 10.49 -0.89
N PHE A 42 -6.04 11.66 -0.42
CA PHE A 42 -5.16 12.80 -0.15
C PHE A 42 -4.19 12.54 1.01
N ALA A 43 -4.62 11.87 2.08
CA ALA A 43 -3.77 11.49 3.20
C ALA A 43 -2.67 10.52 2.77
N SER A 44 -3.02 9.53 1.95
CA SER A 44 -2.07 8.58 1.36
C SER A 44 -1.05 9.27 0.47
N ALA A 45 -1.50 10.19 -0.41
CA ALA A 45 -0.61 10.99 -1.24
C ALA A 45 0.33 11.88 -0.41
N LYS A 46 -0.19 12.50 0.66
CA LYS A 46 0.61 13.32 1.59
C LYS A 46 1.64 12.48 2.33
N ALA A 47 1.28 11.29 2.81
CA ALA A 47 2.19 10.38 3.50
C ALA A 47 3.35 9.94 2.60
N LEU A 48 3.07 9.58 1.35
CA LEU A 48 4.10 9.26 0.34
C LEU A 48 5.00 10.47 0.06
N ALA A 49 4.43 11.67 -0.08
CA ALA A 49 5.19 12.91 -0.31
C ALA A 49 6.09 13.25 0.89
N THR A 50 5.58 13.15 2.12
CA THR A 50 6.37 13.35 3.34
C THR A 50 7.50 12.35 3.42
N ALA A 51 7.24 11.06 3.22
CA ALA A 51 8.27 10.02 3.26
C ALA A 51 9.35 10.19 2.17
N LYS A 52 8.96 10.66 0.98
CA LYS A 52 9.89 11.00 -0.11
C LYS A 52 10.79 12.21 0.25
N SER A 53 10.24 13.18 0.96
CA SER A 53 10.89 14.47 1.23
C SER A 53 11.70 14.47 2.53
N ASP A 54 11.50 13.48 3.40
CA ASP A 54 12.18 13.36 4.67
C ASP A 54 13.61 12.79 4.48
N PRO A 55 14.66 13.59 4.75
CA PRO A 55 16.04 13.10 4.65
C PRO A 55 16.33 11.97 5.64
N ASN A 56 15.61 11.89 6.76
CA ASN A 56 15.80 10.89 7.82
C ASN A 56 14.88 9.68 7.69
N ALA A 57 14.02 9.61 6.66
CA ALA A 57 13.17 8.45 6.45
C ALA A 57 14.01 7.17 6.26
N ASP A 58 13.52 6.07 6.85
CA ASP A 58 14.15 4.76 6.80
C ASP A 58 14.35 4.27 5.35
N ALA A 59 15.45 3.55 5.11
CA ALA A 59 15.82 3.07 3.78
C ALA A 59 14.75 2.17 3.14
N LEU A 60 14.07 1.34 3.94
CA LEU A 60 12.95 0.52 3.48
C LEU A 60 11.75 1.38 3.07
N ILE A 61 11.41 2.38 3.88
CA ILE A 61 10.31 3.30 3.60
C ILE A 61 10.57 4.04 2.29
N LYS A 62 11.79 4.54 2.08
CA LYS A 62 12.17 5.21 0.83
C LYS A 62 12.03 4.28 -0.37
N ALA A 63 12.54 3.06 -0.28
CA ALA A 63 12.45 2.09 -1.37
C ALA A 63 11.00 1.71 -1.73
N VAL A 64 10.13 1.53 -0.72
CA VAL A 64 8.69 1.27 -0.94
C VAL A 64 8.00 2.46 -1.58
N VAL A 65 8.28 3.68 -1.12
CA VAL A 65 7.70 4.92 -1.66
C VAL A 65 8.15 5.13 -3.11
N GLU A 66 9.42 4.93 -3.41
CA GLU A 66 9.96 5.05 -4.78
C GLU A 66 9.25 4.11 -5.75
N ASP A 67 9.11 2.83 -5.38
CA ASP A 67 8.40 1.85 -6.20
C ASP A 67 6.90 2.18 -6.34
N LEU A 68 6.22 2.60 -5.27
CA LEU A 68 4.80 3.02 -5.32
C LEU A 68 4.57 4.30 -6.16
N LEU A 69 5.61 5.05 -6.49
CA LEU A 69 5.50 6.19 -7.39
C LEU A 69 5.62 5.79 -8.87
N THR A 70 6.07 4.57 -9.17
CA THR A 70 6.12 4.02 -10.53
C THR A 70 4.78 3.46 -10.98
N ALA A 71 4.56 3.33 -12.29
CA ALA A 71 3.36 2.68 -12.81
C ALA A 71 3.30 1.19 -12.40
N ASP A 72 4.42 0.48 -12.52
CA ASP A 72 4.49 -0.95 -12.25
C ASP A 72 4.32 -1.27 -10.76
N GLY A 73 4.94 -0.50 -9.87
CA GLY A 73 4.77 -0.69 -8.43
C GLY A 73 3.33 -0.42 -7.97
N ARG A 74 2.63 0.54 -8.59
CA ARG A 74 1.20 0.77 -8.34
C ARG A 74 0.34 -0.37 -8.86
N ALA A 75 0.65 -0.92 -10.03
CA ALA A 75 -0.05 -2.06 -10.58
C ALA A 75 0.12 -3.29 -9.66
N ALA A 76 1.35 -3.59 -9.26
CA ALA A 76 1.67 -4.68 -8.35
C ALA A 76 0.94 -4.56 -7.00
N ALA A 77 0.91 -3.35 -6.41
CA ALA A 77 0.19 -3.11 -5.16
C ALA A 77 -1.33 -3.33 -5.30
N ARG A 78 -1.94 -2.88 -6.42
CA ARG A 78 -3.37 -3.05 -6.69
C ARG A 78 -3.74 -4.50 -6.96
N ASP A 79 -2.94 -5.18 -7.77
CA ASP A 79 -3.14 -6.59 -8.11
C ASP A 79 -3.02 -7.46 -6.86
N GLY A 80 -2.06 -7.12 -5.98
CA GLY A 80 -1.90 -7.74 -4.67
C GLY A 80 -3.14 -7.59 -3.77
N VAL A 81 -3.59 -6.36 -3.55
CA VAL A 81 -4.83 -6.11 -2.76
C VAL A 81 -6.04 -6.80 -3.36
N LYS A 82 -6.18 -6.80 -4.69
CA LYS A 82 -7.26 -7.53 -5.37
C LYS A 82 -7.18 -9.03 -5.09
N GLY A 83 -5.99 -9.63 -5.19
CA GLY A 83 -5.77 -11.03 -4.86
C GLY A 83 -6.16 -11.38 -3.43
N VAL A 84 -5.81 -10.53 -2.47
CA VAL A 84 -6.20 -10.69 -1.05
C VAL A 84 -7.72 -10.64 -0.88
N VAL A 85 -8.39 -9.65 -1.49
CA VAL A 85 -9.85 -9.48 -1.38
C VAL A 85 -10.60 -10.63 -2.07
N ASP A 86 -10.18 -11.03 -3.26
CA ASP A 86 -10.81 -12.13 -3.99
C ASP A 86 -10.60 -13.47 -3.26
N GLY A 87 -9.44 -13.68 -2.64
CA GLY A 87 -9.17 -14.82 -1.77
C GLY A 87 -10.07 -14.84 -0.52
N ALA A 88 -10.17 -13.71 0.19
CA ALA A 88 -11.00 -13.59 1.39
C ALA A 88 -12.48 -13.90 1.12
N LYS A 89 -13.02 -13.42 -0.01
CA LYS A 89 -14.40 -13.74 -0.42
C LYS A 89 -14.62 -15.24 -0.63
N VAL A 90 -13.63 -15.97 -1.17
CA VAL A 90 -13.77 -17.41 -1.43
C VAL A 90 -13.84 -18.22 -0.13
N ASP A 91 -13.15 -17.80 0.92
CA ASP A 91 -13.19 -18.48 2.22
C ASP A 91 -14.48 -18.22 3.00
N GLU A 92 -15.19 -17.11 2.75
CA GLU A 92 -16.52 -16.83 3.35
C GLU A 92 -17.66 -17.72 2.80
N PHE A 93 -17.46 -18.39 1.66
CA PHE A 93 -18.45 -19.26 1.01
C PHE A 93 -18.18 -20.76 1.16
N LYS A 94 -17.18 -21.17 1.94
CA LYS A 94 -16.90 -22.58 2.28
C LYS A 94 -17.38 -22.93 3.69
#